data_AF-A0A0A8YQB0-F1
#
_entry.id   AF-A0A0A8YQB0-F1
#
_cell.length_a   1.000
_cell.length_b   1.000
_cell.length_c   1.000
_cell.angle_alpha   90.00
_cell.angle_beta   90.00
_cell.angle_gamma   90.00
#
_symmetry.space_group_name_H-M   'P 1'
#
loop_
_entity.id
_entity.type
_entity.pdbx_description
1 polymer ?
#
loop_
_entity_poly.entity_id
_entity_poly.type
_entity_poly.pdbx_seq_one_letter_code
_entity_poly.pdbx_strand_id
1 'polypeptide(L)'
;MQMMILSGSMRISSTFRALKYADNVRQQLVHIMTRLNHKMCSTDFNSRAYYVNIRKALVAGYFMQVAHLDWAGHYRTVKDNQVVSVHTSSCMVHKPEWVIYTECILTTRSFIRTVTGIRGEWLIDIAPHYYDPSNLRSCKAKRVLEKLHIKRARGGK
;
A
#
# COMPACT_ATOMS: atom_id res chain seq x y z
N MET A 1 -30.26 15.34 -32.92
CA MET A 1 -28.83 15.21 -33.26
C MET A 1 -28.05 15.97 -32.19
N GLN A 2 -27.86 15.38 -31.01
CA GLN A 2 -26.72 14.52 -30.63
C GLN A 2 -25.47 15.40 -30.38
N MET A 3 -25.12 15.77 -29.14
CA MET A 3 -24.48 14.97 -28.06
C MET A 3 -22.99 15.31 -27.98
N MET A 4 -22.57 16.02 -26.93
CA MET A 4 -21.29 15.78 -26.23
C MET A 4 -21.22 16.66 -24.96
N ILE A 5 -21.92 16.20 -23.92
CA ILE A 5 -21.54 16.50 -22.54
C ILE A 5 -20.52 15.41 -22.18
N LEU A 6 -19.24 15.75 -22.21
CA LEU A 6 -18.18 14.83 -21.75
C LEU A 6 -18.32 14.64 -20.24
N SER A 7 -18.62 13.41 -19.87
CA SER A 7 -18.85 12.91 -18.51
C SER A 7 -17.56 12.91 -17.68
N GLY A 8 -17.24 14.06 -17.08
CA GLY A 8 -16.27 14.18 -16.00
C GLY A 8 -16.89 14.03 -14.62
N SER A 9 -17.83 13.09 -14.41
CA SER A 9 -18.35 12.82 -13.07
C SER A 9 -17.37 11.89 -12.35
N MET A 10 -16.34 12.48 -11.74
CA MET A 10 -15.66 11.87 -10.62
C MET A 10 -16.71 11.71 -9.53
N ARG A 11 -17.42 10.58 -9.54
CA ARG A 11 -18.41 10.25 -8.52
C ARG A 11 -17.67 10.17 -7.19
N ILE A 12 -17.76 11.23 -6.40
CA ILE A 12 -17.60 11.14 -4.95
C ILE A 12 -18.86 10.40 -4.46
N SER A 13 -18.97 9.11 -4.78
CA SER A 13 -19.98 8.24 -4.17
C SER A 13 -19.44 7.77 -2.82
N SER A 14 -18.98 8.69 -1.97
CA SER A 14 -18.96 8.41 -0.55
C SER A 14 -20.41 8.51 -0.10
N THR A 15 -21.16 7.41 -0.22
CA THR A 15 -22.55 7.37 0.24
C THR A 15 -22.55 7.84 1.69
N PHE A 16 -23.33 8.86 2.03
CA PHE A 16 -23.43 9.41 3.40
C PHE A 16 -23.49 8.30 4.47
N ARG A 17 -24.19 7.21 4.17
CA ARG A 17 -24.25 5.99 4.99
C ARG A 17 -22.89 5.35 5.27
N ALA A 18 -22.03 5.22 4.26
CA ALA A 18 -20.70 4.64 4.39
C ALA A 18 -19.79 5.50 5.26
N LEU A 19 -19.83 6.83 5.10
CA LEU A 19 -19.07 7.75 5.97
C LEU A 19 -19.57 7.73 7.41
N LYS A 20 -20.89 7.71 7.62
CA LYS A 20 -21.49 7.61 8.96
C LYS A 20 -21.11 6.30 9.64
N TYR A 21 -21.11 5.19 8.89
CA TYR A 21 -20.65 3.90 9.38
C TYR A 21 -19.16 3.93 9.75
N ALA A 22 -18.31 4.53 8.89
CA ALA A 22 -16.88 4.67 9.17
C ALA A 22 -16.60 5.49 10.44
N ASP A 23 -17.34 6.58 10.68
CA ASP A 23 -17.16 7.35 11.93
C ASP A 23 -17.61 6.54 13.16
N ASN A 24 -18.72 5.80 13.08
CA ASN A 24 -19.14 4.90 14.16
C ASN A 24 -18.06 3.86 14.49
N VAL A 25 -17.49 3.20 13.47
CA VAL A 25 -16.38 2.24 13.65
C VAL A 25 -15.16 2.91 14.25
N ARG A 26 -14.81 4.12 13.80
CA ARG A 26 -13.70 4.89 14.37
C ARG A 26 -13.91 5.17 15.86
N GLN A 27 -15.11 5.61 16.25
CA GLN A 27 -15.43 5.88 17.66
C GLN A 27 -15.28 4.62 18.54
N GLN A 28 -15.72 3.46 18.04
CA GLN A 28 -15.52 2.18 18.73
C GLN A 28 -14.04 1.83 18.90
N LEU A 29 -13.23 2.00 17.84
CA LEU A 29 -11.79 1.76 17.91
C LEU A 29 -11.09 2.70 18.89
N VAL A 30 -11.47 3.99 18.92
CA VAL A 30 -10.94 4.97 19.88
C VAL A 30 -11.24 4.53 21.32
N HIS A 31 -12.46 4.07 21.59
CA HIS A 31 -12.83 3.59 22.93
C HIS A 31 -11.98 2.39 23.35
N ILE A 32 -11.76 1.42 22.46
CA ILE A 32 -10.91 0.25 22.72
C ILE A 32 -9.45 0.67 22.98
N MET A 33 -8.90 1.58 22.16
CA MET A 33 -7.53 2.07 22.34
C MET A 33 -7.34 2.76 23.69
N THR A 34 -8.29 3.62 24.10
CA THR A 34 -8.26 4.29 25.40
C THR A 34 -8.35 3.28 26.56
N ARG A 35 -9.24 2.28 26.45
CA ARG A 35 -9.37 1.19 27.44
C ARG A 35 -8.08 0.38 27.60
N LEU A 36 -7.34 0.17 26.51
CA LEU A 36 -6.05 -0.53 26.49
C LEU A 36 -4.86 0.39 26.79
N ASN A 37 -5.11 1.66 27.14
CA ASN A 37 -4.10 2.68 27.43
C ASN A 37 -3.10 2.90 26.27
N HIS A 38 -3.56 2.73 25.03
CA HIS A 38 -2.78 3.05 23.84
C HIS A 38 -2.79 4.56 23.57
N LYS A 39 -1.60 5.13 23.35
CA LYS A 39 -1.44 6.56 23.12
C LYS A 39 -1.97 6.95 21.73
N MET A 40 -3.00 7.80 21.72
CA MET A 40 -3.49 8.47 20.51
C MET A 40 -2.49 9.56 20.11
N CYS A 41 -1.81 9.37 18.96
CA CYS A 41 -0.82 10.32 18.45
C CYS A 41 -1.16 10.74 17.03
N SER A 42 -0.87 11.99 16.70
CA SER A 42 -0.79 12.47 15.31
C SER A 42 0.50 13.24 15.14
N THR A 43 1.14 13.07 13.98
CA THR A 43 2.25 13.95 13.58
C THR A 43 1.67 15.30 13.16
N ASP A 44 2.42 16.39 13.37
CA ASP A 44 2.02 17.70 12.85
C ASP A 44 1.83 17.66 11.33
N PHE A 45 0.78 18.32 10.82
CA PHE A 45 0.43 18.28 9.40
C PHE A 45 1.50 18.92 8.50
N ASN A 46 2.20 19.94 8.99
CA ASN A 46 3.25 20.63 8.23
C ASN A 46 4.59 19.87 8.28
N SER A 47 4.68 18.82 9.10
CA SER A 47 5.88 17.99 9.14
C SER A 47 6.02 17.21 7.84
N ARG A 48 7.24 17.23 7.28
CA ARG A 48 7.61 16.38 6.14
C ARG A 48 7.38 14.89 6.41
N ALA A 49 7.36 14.48 7.69
CA ALA A 49 7.14 13.11 8.09
C ALA A 49 5.65 12.69 8.09
N TYR A 50 4.69 13.62 8.02
CA TYR A 50 3.26 13.34 8.17
C TYR A 50 2.77 12.21 7.24
N TYR A 51 2.89 12.40 5.93
CA TYR A 51 2.50 11.38 4.94
C TYR A 51 3.41 10.15 4.92
N VAL A 52 4.67 10.27 5.38
CA VAL A 52 5.60 9.14 5.46
C VAL A 52 5.17 8.20 6.60
N ASN A 53 4.81 8.76 7.75
CA ASN A 53 4.38 8.00 8.92
C ASN A 53 3.08 7.24 8.65
N ILE A 54 2.11 7.87 7.99
CA ILE A 54 0.85 7.21 7.59
C ILE A 54 1.15 6.02 6.67
N ARG A 55 1.99 6.19 5.64
CA ARG A 55 2.32 5.09 4.72
C ARG A 55 3.12 3.97 5.39
N LYS A 56 4.02 4.29 6.32
CA LYS A 56 4.71 3.28 7.14
C LYS A 56 3.72 2.50 8.02
N ALA A 57 2.74 3.18 8.63
CA ALA A 57 1.69 2.51 9.41
C ALA A 57 0.85 1.57 8.53
N LEU A 58 0.54 1.96 7.29
CA LEU A 58 -0.13 1.07 6.33
C LEU A 58 0.73 -0.15 5.99
N VAL A 59 2.05 0.01 5.82
CA VAL A 59 2.95 -1.13 5.61
C VAL A 59 2.88 -2.10 6.80
N ALA A 60 2.80 -1.61 8.04
CA ALA A 60 2.69 -2.51 9.21
C ALA A 60 1.43 -3.38 9.20
N GLY A 61 0.31 -2.90 8.66
CA GLY A 61 -0.92 -3.68 8.52
C GLY A 61 -1.00 -4.53 7.24
N TYR A 62 -0.43 -4.03 6.14
CA TYR A 62 -0.56 -4.59 4.78
C TYR A 62 0.76 -5.14 4.22
N PHE A 63 1.73 -5.47 5.07
CA PHE A 63 3.05 -5.94 4.63
C PHE A 63 3.01 -7.21 3.78
N MET A 64 1.92 -7.99 3.79
CA MET A 64 1.76 -9.16 2.92
C MET A 64 1.17 -8.81 1.54
N GLN A 65 0.52 -7.66 1.42
CA GLN A 65 -0.21 -7.23 0.23
C GLN A 65 0.63 -6.23 -0.57
N VAL A 66 1.76 -6.70 -1.10
CA VAL A 66 2.77 -5.87 -1.76
C VAL A 66 3.02 -6.35 -3.18
N ALA A 67 3.13 -5.38 -4.09
CA ALA A 67 3.54 -5.63 -5.47
C ALA A 67 4.71 -4.72 -5.89
N HIS A 68 5.55 -5.26 -6.78
CA HIS A 68 6.74 -4.62 -7.31
C HIS A 68 6.63 -4.43 -8.82
N LEU A 69 7.10 -3.29 -9.33
CA LEU A 69 7.06 -2.97 -10.75
C LEU A 69 8.16 -3.72 -11.52
N ASP A 70 7.73 -4.60 -12.43
CA ASP A 70 8.61 -5.37 -13.30
C ASP A 70 9.12 -4.54 -14.50
N TRP A 71 10.12 -5.05 -15.21
CA TRP A 71 10.71 -4.43 -16.41
C TRP A 71 9.70 -4.26 -17.55
N ALA A 72 8.74 -5.19 -17.65
CA ALA A 72 7.66 -5.14 -18.62
C ALA A 72 6.58 -4.08 -18.29
N GLY A 73 6.73 -3.31 -17.22
CA GLY A 73 5.78 -2.26 -16.82
C GLY A 73 4.50 -2.76 -16.13
N HIS A 74 4.45 -4.05 -15.79
CA HIS A 74 3.40 -4.70 -15.00
C HIS A 74 3.84 -4.85 -13.55
N TYR A 75 2.89 -4.88 -12.62
CA TYR A 75 3.18 -5.19 -11.23
C TYR A 75 3.19 -6.70 -11.01
N ARG A 76 4.04 -7.18 -10.10
CA ARG A 76 4.04 -8.56 -9.61
C ARG A 76 3.94 -8.60 -8.10
N THR A 77 3.07 -9.45 -7.56
CA THR A 77 3.01 -9.67 -6.11
C THR A 77 4.32 -10.30 -5.62
N VAL A 78 4.79 -9.85 -4.45
CA VAL A 78 6.16 -10.19 -4.00
C VAL A 78 6.30 -11.66 -3.61
N LYS A 79 5.28 -12.25 -2.97
CA LYS A 79 5.33 -13.64 -2.49
C LYS A 79 4.98 -14.66 -3.59
N ASP A 80 3.92 -14.38 -4.34
CA ASP A 80 3.35 -15.34 -5.29
C ASP A 80 3.81 -15.12 -6.75
N ASN A 81 4.55 -14.04 -7.03
CA ASN A 81 4.97 -13.64 -8.38
C ASN A 81 3.81 -13.49 -9.38
N GLN A 82 2.59 -13.26 -8.89
CA GLN A 82 1.40 -13.10 -9.72
C GLN A 82 1.43 -11.75 -10.42
N VAL A 83 1.19 -11.76 -11.74
CA VAL A 83 1.09 -10.53 -12.53
C VAL A 83 -0.24 -9.86 -12.21
N VAL A 84 -0.17 -8.61 -11.75
CA VAL A 84 -1.33 -7.80 -11.41
C VAL A 84 -1.26 -6.46 -12.11
N SER A 85 -2.44 -5.94 -12.46
CA SER A 85 -2.59 -4.58 -12.98
C SER A 85 -3.30 -3.70 -11.96
N VAL A 86 -2.95 -2.42 -11.93
CA VAL A 86 -3.66 -1.46 -11.09
C VAL A 86 -5.02 -1.21 -11.73
N HIS A 87 -6.09 -1.38 -10.96
CA HIS A 87 -7.44 -1.12 -11.44
C HIS A 87 -7.63 0.38 -11.72
N THR A 88 -8.42 0.73 -12.74
CA THR A 88 -8.67 2.13 -13.17
C THR A 88 -9.32 2.99 -12.08
N SER A 89 -9.98 2.37 -11.10
CA SER A 89 -10.55 3.08 -9.95
C SER A 89 -9.50 3.56 -8.94
N SER A 90 -8.25 3.08 -9.01
CA SER A 90 -7.17 3.63 -8.19
C SER A 90 -6.67 4.92 -8.82
N CYS A 91 -6.74 6.03 -8.07
CA CYS A 91 -6.32 7.37 -8.48
C CYS A 91 -4.79 7.53 -8.61
N MET A 92 -4.07 6.49 -9.03
CA MET A 92 -2.62 6.46 -9.03
C MET A 92 -2.08 7.10 -10.33
N VAL A 93 -1.55 8.32 -10.21
CA VAL A 93 -1.05 9.12 -11.35
C VAL A 93 0.34 8.68 -11.82
N HIS A 94 1.21 8.29 -10.88
CA HIS A 94 2.57 7.83 -11.17
C HIS A 94 2.68 6.31 -10.95
N LYS A 95 3.67 5.65 -11.55
CA LYS A 95 3.93 4.21 -11.33
C LYS A 95 5.10 4.02 -10.37
N PRO A 96 4.89 4.06 -9.03
CA PRO A 96 5.96 3.83 -8.07
C PRO A 96 6.48 2.40 -8.18
N GLU A 97 7.76 2.20 -7.86
CA GLU A 97 8.39 0.89 -7.94
C GLU A 97 7.76 -0.14 -6.99
N TRP A 98 7.39 0.30 -5.78
CA TRP A 98 6.77 -0.54 -4.75
C TRP A 98 5.40 0.00 -4.38
N VAL A 99 4.43 -0.90 -4.30
CA VAL A 99 3.07 -0.55 -3.87
C VAL A 99 2.55 -1.54 -2.85
N ILE A 100 1.74 -1.02 -1.92
CA ILE A 100 0.81 -1.84 -1.15
C ILE A 100 -0.58 -1.72 -1.77
N TYR A 101 -1.39 -2.76 -1.63
CA TYR A 101 -2.80 -2.78 -2.03
C TYR A 101 -3.67 -3.27 -0.88
N THR A 102 -4.96 -2.93 -0.90
CA THR A 102 -5.94 -3.40 0.10
C THR A 102 -6.77 -4.57 -0.41
N GLU A 103 -6.98 -4.64 -1.72
CA GLU A 103 -7.82 -5.67 -2.33
C GLU A 103 -7.18 -6.19 -3.62
N CYS A 104 -7.31 -7.50 -3.83
CA CYS A 104 -6.94 -8.17 -5.08
C CYS A 104 -8.18 -8.83 -5.68
N ILE A 105 -8.53 -8.46 -6.91
CA ILE A 105 -9.63 -9.02 -7.67
C ILE A 105 -9.06 -10.07 -8.62
N LEU A 106 -9.41 -11.34 -8.37
CA LEU A 106 -9.00 -12.47 -9.19
C LEU A 106 -10.05 -12.73 -10.27
N THR A 107 -9.73 -12.36 -11.50
CA THR A 107 -10.52 -12.68 -12.71
C THR A 107 -9.58 -13.22 -13.80
N THR A 108 -9.98 -13.19 -15.08
CA THR A 108 -9.12 -13.51 -16.22
C THR A 108 -7.83 -12.69 -16.23
N ARG A 109 -7.87 -11.44 -15.75
CA ARG A 109 -6.69 -10.63 -15.42
C ARG A 109 -6.80 -10.21 -13.96
N SER A 110 -5.74 -10.40 -13.17
CA SER A 110 -5.76 -10.03 -11.76
C SER A 110 -5.53 -8.52 -11.61
N PHE A 111 -6.37 -7.88 -10.79
CA PHE A 111 -6.30 -6.44 -10.53
C PHE A 111 -6.11 -6.14 -9.06
N ILE A 112 -5.37 -5.08 -8.75
CA ILE A 112 -5.22 -4.55 -7.39
C ILE A 112 -5.94 -3.20 -7.25
N ARG A 113 -6.62 -2.99 -6.12
CA ARG A 113 -7.35 -1.75 -5.78
C ARG A 113 -6.80 -1.11 -4.51
N THR A 114 -7.09 0.19 -4.37
CA THR A 114 -6.68 1.02 -3.23
C THR A 114 -5.17 0.93 -3.02
N VAL A 115 -4.44 1.34 -4.07
CA VAL A 115 -3.00 1.19 -4.15
C VAL A 115 -2.30 2.42 -3.56
N THR A 116 -1.27 2.20 -2.75
CA THR A 116 -0.43 3.25 -2.17
C THR A 116 1.05 3.00 -2.46
N GLY A 117 1.75 4.01 -2.99
CA GLY A 117 3.18 3.93 -3.26
C GLY A 117 4.02 3.97 -1.98
N ILE A 118 4.92 2.99 -1.83
CA ILE A 118 5.78 2.83 -0.65
C ILE A 118 7.26 2.74 -1.05
N ARG A 119 8.12 2.58 -0.04
CA ARG A 119 9.55 2.35 -0.20
C ARG A 119 9.91 0.92 0.20
N GLY A 120 10.77 0.27 -0.58
CA GLY A 120 11.22 -1.09 -0.30
C GLY A 120 11.96 -1.21 1.05
N GLU A 121 12.62 -0.15 1.50
CA GLU A 121 13.30 -0.15 2.81
C GLU A 121 12.31 -0.33 3.98
N TRP A 122 11.08 0.17 3.85
CA TRP A 122 10.09 0.04 4.92
C TRP A 122 9.66 -1.42 5.11
N LEU A 123 9.70 -2.25 4.06
CA LEU A 123 9.32 -3.65 4.13
C LEU A 123 10.30 -4.45 4.99
N ILE A 124 11.60 -4.21 4.79
CA ILE A 124 12.68 -4.87 5.55
C ILE A 124 12.80 -4.32 6.97
N ASP A 125 12.40 -3.06 7.20
CA ASP A 125 12.42 -2.45 8.53
C ASP A 125 11.24 -2.93 9.39
N ILE A 126 10.04 -3.02 8.80
CA ILE A 126 8.79 -3.30 9.53
C ILE A 126 8.52 -4.80 9.63
N ALA A 127 8.81 -5.57 8.59
CA ALA A 127 8.52 -7.01 8.54
C ALA A 127 9.74 -7.82 8.05
N PRO A 128 10.90 -7.75 8.75
CA PRO A 128 12.13 -8.41 8.32
C PRO A 128 11.97 -9.92 8.15
N HIS A 129 11.24 -10.59 9.07
CA HIS A 129 11.01 -12.03 9.00
C HIS A 129 10.22 -12.46 7.76
N TYR A 130 9.28 -11.62 7.31
CA TYR A 130 8.47 -11.91 6.13
C TYR A 130 9.25 -11.69 4.83
N TYR A 131 10.13 -10.68 4.83
CA TYR A 131 10.93 -10.26 3.68
C TYR A 131 12.35 -10.83 3.65
N ASP A 132 12.60 -11.95 4.32
CA ASP A 132 13.84 -12.70 4.19
C ASP A 132 14.02 -13.18 2.74
N PRO A 133 15.11 -12.78 2.06
CA PRO A 133 15.40 -13.21 0.68
C PRO A 133 15.36 -14.73 0.47
N SER A 134 15.73 -15.50 1.49
CA SER A 134 15.72 -16.97 1.46
C SER A 134 14.32 -17.54 1.22
N ASN A 135 13.30 -16.85 1.73
CA ASN A 135 11.90 -17.24 1.67
C ASN A 135 11.14 -16.69 0.45
N LEU A 136 11.83 -15.93 -0.42
CA LEU A 136 11.24 -15.30 -1.60
C LEU A 136 11.56 -16.11 -2.87
N ARG A 137 10.57 -16.19 -3.75
CA ARG A 137 10.73 -16.73 -5.11
C ARG A 137 11.69 -15.85 -5.90
N SER A 138 12.42 -16.45 -6.84
CA SER A 138 13.35 -15.71 -7.71
C SER A 138 12.59 -14.74 -8.61
N CYS A 139 12.70 -13.44 -8.33
CA CYS A 139 12.10 -12.36 -9.11
C CYS A 139 12.90 -11.05 -8.96
N LYS A 140 12.52 -10.02 -9.73
CA LYS A 140 13.13 -8.68 -9.64
C LYS A 140 13.02 -8.11 -8.22
N ALA A 141 11.86 -8.27 -7.57
CA ALA A 141 11.62 -7.81 -6.21
C ALA A 141 12.62 -8.41 -5.22
N LYS A 142 12.86 -9.72 -5.28
CA LYS A 142 13.88 -10.41 -4.45
C LYS A 142 15.27 -9.81 -4.64
N ARG A 143 15.73 -9.61 -5.87
CA ARG A 143 17.05 -9.02 -6.17
C ARG A 143 17.20 -7.60 -5.60
N VAL A 144 16.14 -6.80 -5.66
CA VAL A 144 16.13 -5.46 -5.08
C VAL A 144 16.19 -5.54 -3.54
N LEU A 145 15.41 -6.42 -2.93
CA LEU A 145 15.41 -6.63 -1.48
C LEU A 145 16.77 -7.16 -0.96
N GLU A 146 17.42 -8.06 -1.69
CA GLU A 146 18.78 -8.53 -1.36
C GLU A 146 19.79 -7.37 -1.33
N LYS A 147 19.75 -6.49 -2.35
CA LYS A 147 20.60 -5.30 -2.38
C LYS A 147 20.31 -4.36 -1.21
N LEU A 148 19.05 -4.19 -0.84
CA LEU A 148 18.67 -3.37 0.32
C LEU A 148 19.15 -3.99 1.64
N HIS A 149 19.10 -5.31 1.81
CA HIS A 149 19.68 -6.00 2.96
C HIS A 149 21.19 -5.79 3.06
N ILE A 150 21.92 -5.93 1.95
CA ILE A 150 23.38 -5.69 1.90
C ILE A 150 23.69 -4.24 2.26
N LYS A 151 22.94 -3.28 1.70
CA LYS A 151 23.10 -1.85 2.00
C LYS A 151 22.86 -1.57 3.48
N ARG A 152 21.83 -2.17 4.09
CA ARG A 152 21.52 -2.05 5.52
C ARG A 152 22.65 -2.62 6.39
N ALA A 153 23.19 -3.78 6.04
CA ALA A 153 24.31 -4.39 6.76
C ALA A 153 25.59 -3.52 6.70
N ARG A 154 25.81 -2.80 5.60
CA ARG A 154 26.95 -1.89 5.42
C ARG A 154 26.78 -0.53 6.12
N GLY A 155 25.54 -0.02 6.20
CA GLY A 155 25.21 1.28 6.78
C GLY A 155 24.90 1.27 8.27
N GLY A 156 25.03 0.11 8.94
CA GLY A 156 24.91 -0.04 10.39
C GLY A 156 26.20 0.21 11.18
N LYS A 157 27.13 0.99 10.62
CA LYS A 157 28.31 1.53 11.31
C LYS A 157 28.16 3.04 11.44
#